data_AF-A0A3M1DFQ8-F1
#
_entry.id   AF-A0A3M1DFQ8-F1
#
_cell.length_a   1.000
_cell.length_b   1.000
_cell.length_c   1.000
_cell.angle_alpha   90.00
_cell.angle_beta   90.00
_cell.angle_gamma   90.00
#
_symmetry.space_group_name_H-M   'P 1'
#
loop_
_entity.id
_entity.type
_entity.pdbx_description
1 polymer ?
#
loop_
_entity_poly.entity_id
_entity_poly.type
_entity_poly.pdbx_seq_one_letter_code
_entity_poly.pdbx_strand_id
1 'polypeptide(L)'
;VYSTWPAQRAVEDFLEHIKALRRRYRDRLDSTVVPVILDGENAWEYFHDDGREFLQRLYARLAEDPEIETVSFSQAATEMPARSLPRLFAGSWINHNFRIWIGHPEDNAAWDLLSRVRNDLTAFEKKHPEIPPEVRSQAWRQIYIAEGSDWCWWYGDEHRGAYNAEFDRIFRRHLMAVYELLGMDVPAELSRPIHGGGAESFTLQPVDLLTVQIDGRVTHFYEWSGAGFFDCVKAGGAMHRVDHRLTGIHFAYDHNRLYIRLDFVSRHSIELLQAMRIVIGLTTETPRLVELANVAVGAQGEEPGKYAWAVGDIVEVAVERRYIWPAEYGSVGLHVELYDGDSLLESWPEGDPIPLEVPERNKEMFWPM
;
A
#
# COMPACT_ATOMS: atom_id res chain seq x y z
N VAL A 1 -14.35 -9.48 -2.47
CA VAL A 1 -14.97 -10.82 -2.27
C VAL A 1 -16.48 -10.73 -2.22
N TYR A 2 -17.08 -10.09 -1.20
CA TYR A 2 -18.55 -9.96 -1.10
C TYR A 2 -19.23 -9.25 -2.27
N SER A 3 -18.54 -8.29 -2.90
CA SER A 3 -19.00 -7.61 -4.12
C SER A 3 -19.39 -8.57 -5.26
N THR A 4 -18.77 -9.76 -5.31
CA THR A 4 -19.02 -10.78 -6.35
C THR A 4 -20.08 -11.80 -5.95
N TRP A 5 -20.60 -11.75 -4.72
CA TRP A 5 -21.54 -12.73 -4.19
C TRP A 5 -22.98 -12.21 -4.26
N PRO A 6 -23.99 -13.10 -4.34
CA PRO A 6 -25.36 -12.71 -4.07
C PRO A 6 -25.47 -12.07 -2.68
N ALA A 7 -26.17 -10.93 -2.59
CA ALA A 7 -26.27 -10.12 -1.38
C ALA A 7 -26.68 -10.95 -0.14
N GLN A 8 -27.68 -11.82 -0.30
CA GLN A 8 -28.13 -12.72 0.77
C GLN A 8 -27.00 -13.59 1.35
N ARG A 9 -26.21 -14.22 0.47
CA ARG A 9 -25.09 -15.09 0.87
C ARG A 9 -24.01 -14.29 1.59
N ALA A 10 -23.67 -13.10 1.09
CA ALA A 10 -22.66 -12.24 1.71
C ALA A 10 -23.09 -11.78 3.11
N VAL A 11 -24.37 -11.44 3.30
CA VAL A 11 -24.91 -11.06 4.63
C VAL A 11 -24.91 -12.23 5.60
N GLU A 12 -25.34 -13.42 5.16
CA GLU A 12 -25.33 -14.62 6.00
C GLU A 12 -23.91 -14.99 6.46
N ASP A 13 -22.95 -14.94 5.54
CA ASP A 13 -21.54 -15.19 5.84
C ASP A 13 -20.98 -14.15 6.83
N PHE A 14 -21.26 -12.87 6.63
CA PHE A 14 -20.84 -11.80 7.54
C PHE A 14 -21.38 -12.00 8.97
N LEU A 15 -22.67 -12.32 9.10
CA LEU A 15 -23.29 -12.56 10.40
C LEU A 15 -22.73 -13.80 11.09
N GLU A 16 -22.45 -14.87 10.32
CA GLU A 16 -21.84 -16.08 10.87
C GLU A 16 -20.43 -15.79 11.44
N HIS A 17 -19.65 -14.91 10.80
CA HIS A 17 -18.37 -14.44 11.34
C HIS A 17 -18.55 -13.70 12.68
N ILE A 18 -19.53 -12.80 12.79
CA ILE A 18 -19.84 -12.12 14.07
C ILE A 18 -20.25 -13.14 15.14
N LYS A 19 -21.11 -14.10 14.80
CA LYS A 19 -21.54 -15.15 15.74
C LYS A 19 -20.39 -16.08 16.14
N ALA A 20 -19.46 -16.35 15.23
CA ALA A 20 -18.23 -17.09 15.55
C ALA A 20 -17.37 -16.32 16.57
N LEU A 21 -17.21 -15.00 16.41
CA LEU A 21 -16.54 -14.15 17.40
C LEU A 21 -17.26 -14.20 18.75
N ARG A 22 -18.59 -14.08 18.77
CA ARG A 22 -19.41 -14.23 19.99
C ARG A 22 -19.12 -15.56 20.70
N ARG A 23 -19.13 -16.69 19.97
CA ARG A 23 -18.82 -18.01 20.54
C ARG A 23 -17.41 -18.06 21.14
N ARG A 24 -16.43 -17.45 20.47
CA ARG A 24 -15.03 -17.38 20.93
C ARG A 24 -14.86 -16.51 22.19
N TYR A 25 -15.63 -15.44 22.33
CA TYR A 25 -15.53 -14.47 23.43
C TYR A 25 -16.67 -14.60 24.45
N ARG A 26 -17.33 -15.78 24.54
CA ARG A 26 -18.54 -15.99 25.35
C ARG A 26 -18.43 -15.58 26.82
N ASP A 27 -17.24 -15.71 27.40
CA ASP A 27 -16.99 -15.41 28.82
C ASP A 27 -16.65 -13.92 29.07
N ARG A 28 -16.63 -13.10 28.00
CA ARG A 28 -16.22 -11.69 28.03
C ARG A 28 -17.12 -10.80 27.17
N LEU A 29 -18.37 -11.22 26.93
CA LEU A 29 -19.30 -10.49 26.06
C LEU A 29 -19.63 -9.09 26.61
N ASP A 30 -19.65 -8.94 27.93
CA ASP A 30 -19.79 -7.68 28.65
C ASP A 30 -18.66 -6.67 28.39
N SER A 31 -17.58 -7.11 27.74
CA SER A 31 -16.41 -6.29 27.41
C SER A 31 -15.94 -6.46 25.96
N THR A 32 -16.80 -6.93 25.07
CA THR A 32 -16.48 -7.18 23.65
C THR A 32 -17.36 -6.31 22.74
N VAL A 33 -16.71 -5.53 21.87
CA VAL A 33 -17.33 -4.77 20.78
C VAL A 33 -16.63 -5.14 19.48
N VAL A 34 -17.39 -5.27 18.38
CA VAL A 34 -16.85 -5.53 17.03
C VAL A 34 -17.02 -4.26 16.19
N PRO A 35 -16.03 -3.37 16.12
CA PRO A 35 -16.10 -2.20 15.24
C PRO A 35 -15.93 -2.64 13.79
N VAL A 36 -16.82 -2.19 12.92
CA VAL A 36 -16.71 -2.33 11.47
C VAL A 36 -16.60 -0.93 10.91
N ILE A 37 -15.38 -0.55 10.54
CA ILE A 37 -15.03 0.79 10.07
C ILE A 37 -14.64 0.67 8.60
N LEU A 38 -15.35 1.39 7.76
CA LEU A 38 -15.16 1.38 6.31
C LEU A 38 -15.36 2.77 5.75
N ASP A 39 -14.76 3.00 4.59
CA ASP A 39 -14.98 4.20 3.80
C ASP A 39 -16.39 4.23 3.20
N GLY A 40 -17.02 5.39 3.18
CA GLY A 40 -18.39 5.59 2.74
C GLY A 40 -18.58 5.52 1.23
N GLU A 41 -17.55 5.85 0.44
CA GLU A 41 -17.65 5.92 -1.03
C GLU A 41 -17.04 4.71 -1.75
N ASN A 42 -15.93 4.16 -1.25
CA ASN A 42 -15.01 3.40 -2.09
C ASN A 42 -15.36 1.92 -2.31
N ALA A 43 -16.26 1.33 -1.51
CA ALA A 43 -16.56 -0.09 -1.62
C ALA A 43 -17.74 -0.42 -2.55
N TRP A 44 -18.67 0.52 -2.72
CA TRP A 44 -20.03 0.20 -3.16
C TRP A 44 -20.20 0.07 -4.67
N GLU A 45 -19.41 0.80 -5.45
CA GLU A 45 -19.41 0.75 -6.92
C GLU A 45 -19.09 -0.65 -7.47
N TYR A 46 -18.44 -1.50 -6.66
CA TYR A 46 -18.13 -2.88 -7.03
C TYR A 46 -19.26 -3.86 -6.73
N PHE A 47 -20.24 -3.48 -5.91
CA PHE A 47 -21.40 -4.30 -5.59
C PHE A 47 -22.51 -4.07 -6.62
N HIS A 48 -23.32 -5.10 -6.87
CA HIS A 48 -24.53 -4.95 -7.65
C HIS A 48 -25.47 -3.91 -7.02
N ASP A 49 -26.05 -3.03 -7.84
CA ASP A 49 -26.95 -1.92 -7.42
C ASP A 49 -26.31 -1.02 -6.35
N ASP A 50 -25.02 -0.68 -6.53
CA ASP A 50 -24.22 0.15 -5.62
C ASP A 50 -24.32 -0.30 -4.15
N GLY A 51 -24.35 -1.62 -3.93
CA GLY A 51 -24.42 -2.21 -2.60
C GLY A 51 -25.77 -2.08 -1.88
N ARG A 52 -26.77 -1.47 -2.51
CA ARG A 52 -28.07 -1.19 -1.88
C ARG A 52 -28.75 -2.43 -1.33
N GLU A 53 -28.84 -3.49 -2.13
CA GLU A 53 -29.47 -4.74 -1.70
C GLU A 53 -28.71 -5.37 -0.51
N PHE A 54 -27.38 -5.37 -0.57
CA PHE A 54 -26.53 -5.89 0.49
C PHE A 54 -26.73 -5.11 1.79
N LEU A 55 -26.66 -3.78 1.74
CA LEU A 55 -26.81 -2.91 2.91
C LEU A 55 -28.20 -3.04 3.55
N GLN A 56 -29.27 -3.03 2.75
CA GLN A 56 -30.62 -3.18 3.26
C GLN A 56 -30.82 -4.52 3.98
N ARG A 57 -30.34 -5.62 3.38
CA ARG A 57 -30.41 -6.94 3.99
C ARG A 57 -29.54 -7.02 5.25
N LEU A 58 -28.33 -6.48 5.21
CA LEU A 58 -27.41 -6.49 6.34
C LEU A 58 -28.03 -5.77 7.54
N TYR A 59 -28.54 -4.56 7.33
CA TYR A 59 -29.15 -3.77 8.41
C TYR A 59 -30.44 -4.40 8.93
N ALA A 60 -31.30 -4.95 8.06
CA ALA A 60 -32.49 -5.67 8.50
C ALA A 60 -32.13 -6.87 9.38
N ARG A 61 -31.15 -7.68 8.95
CA ARG A 61 -30.73 -8.85 9.71
C ARG A 61 -30.03 -8.49 11.01
N LEU A 62 -29.20 -7.45 11.05
CA LEU A 62 -28.58 -6.97 12.29
C LEU A 62 -29.62 -6.46 13.29
N ALA A 63 -30.67 -5.78 12.82
CA ALA A 63 -31.74 -5.27 13.69
C ALA A 63 -32.63 -6.37 14.27
N GLU A 64 -32.78 -7.49 13.58
CA GLU A 64 -33.64 -8.62 13.98
C GLU A 64 -32.90 -9.72 14.76
N ASP A 65 -31.56 -9.75 14.73
CA ASP A 65 -30.78 -10.84 15.31
C ASP A 65 -30.70 -10.73 16.85
N PRO A 66 -31.22 -11.71 17.62
CA PRO A 66 -31.25 -11.63 19.08
C PRO A 66 -29.87 -11.85 19.74
N GLU A 67 -28.85 -12.28 18.99
CA GLU A 67 -27.51 -12.52 19.51
C GLU A 67 -26.55 -11.34 19.30
N ILE A 68 -26.97 -10.34 18.51
CA ILE A 68 -26.17 -9.20 18.09
C ILE A 68 -26.88 -7.92 18.52
N GLU A 69 -26.19 -7.08 19.27
CA GLU A 69 -26.68 -5.75 19.63
C GLU A 69 -25.90 -4.70 18.85
N THR A 70 -26.62 -3.92 18.03
CA THR A 70 -26.01 -2.78 17.31
C THR A 70 -26.04 -1.54 18.20
N VAL A 71 -24.86 -1.01 18.50
CA VAL A 71 -24.69 0.18 19.33
C VAL A 71 -23.91 1.26 18.60
N SER A 72 -24.18 2.52 18.93
CA SER A 72 -23.31 3.62 18.54
C SER A 72 -22.01 3.61 19.34
N PHE A 73 -20.96 4.27 18.80
CA PHE A 73 -19.71 4.45 19.53
C PHE A 73 -19.91 5.16 20.88
N SER A 74 -20.85 6.10 20.97
CA SER A 74 -21.16 6.81 22.23
C SER A 74 -21.79 5.89 23.29
N GLN A 75 -22.65 4.97 22.87
CA GLN A 75 -23.21 3.95 23.78
C GLN A 75 -22.12 2.99 24.23
N ALA A 76 -21.36 2.43 23.29
CA ALA A 76 -20.25 1.53 23.60
C ALA A 76 -19.24 2.17 24.56
N ALA A 77 -18.88 3.44 24.37
CA ALA A 77 -17.94 4.14 25.24
C ALA A 77 -18.47 4.37 26.66
N THR A 78 -19.80 4.43 26.84
CA THR A 78 -20.44 4.66 28.14
C THR A 78 -20.72 3.36 28.89
N GLU A 79 -21.22 2.35 28.16
CA GLU A 79 -21.77 1.12 28.73
C GLU A 79 -20.71 0.04 28.92
N MET A 80 -19.63 0.07 28.12
CA MET A 80 -18.59 -0.95 28.17
C MET A 80 -17.46 -0.57 29.14
N PRO A 81 -16.92 -1.53 29.90
CA PRO A 81 -15.81 -1.29 30.80
C PRO A 81 -14.54 -0.94 30.01
N ALA A 82 -14.10 0.32 30.13
CA ALA A 82 -12.86 0.77 29.53
C ALA A 82 -11.63 0.09 30.16
N ARG A 83 -10.65 -0.23 29.32
CA ARG A 83 -9.34 -0.73 29.76
C ARG A 83 -8.28 0.32 29.47
N SER A 84 -7.33 0.47 30.39
CA SER A 84 -6.20 1.35 30.16
C SER A 84 -5.33 0.81 29.03
N LEU A 85 -5.09 1.63 28.01
CA LEU A 85 -4.12 1.39 26.97
C LEU A 85 -2.85 2.19 27.34
N PRO A 86 -1.80 1.54 27.89
CA PRO A 86 -0.65 2.26 28.45
C PRO A 86 0.20 2.96 27.37
N ARG A 87 0.14 2.48 26.13
CA ARG A 87 0.87 3.04 24.99
C ARG A 87 0.05 2.85 23.72
N LEU A 88 -0.04 3.91 22.93
CA LEU A 88 -0.52 3.87 21.55
C LEU A 88 0.69 4.02 20.61
N PHE A 89 0.74 3.18 19.59
CA PHE A 89 1.74 3.29 18.54
C PHE A 89 1.32 4.36 17.52
N ALA A 90 2.25 5.19 17.06
CA ALA A 90 1.97 6.19 16.03
C ALA A 90 1.96 5.51 14.67
N GLY A 91 0.80 5.50 14.00
CA GLY A 91 0.63 4.94 12.68
C GLY A 91 -0.77 5.20 12.15
N SER A 92 -1.06 4.70 10.96
CA SER A 92 -2.40 4.75 10.37
C SER A 92 -2.98 3.35 10.18
N TRP A 93 -4.25 3.28 9.81
CA TRP A 93 -4.89 2.03 9.37
C TRP A 93 -4.31 1.47 8.06
N ILE A 94 -3.52 2.26 7.33
CA ILE A 94 -2.81 1.85 6.12
C ILE A 94 -1.37 1.52 6.52
N ASN A 95 -1.00 0.25 6.38
CA ASN A 95 0.37 -0.24 6.59
C ASN A 95 0.98 0.10 7.96
N HIS A 96 0.16 0.45 8.96
CA HIS A 96 0.61 0.87 10.29
C HIS A 96 1.61 2.04 10.30
N ASN A 97 1.63 2.87 9.26
CA ASN A 97 2.59 3.98 9.16
C ASN A 97 1.94 5.20 8.46
N PHE A 98 2.74 6.23 8.19
CA PHE A 98 2.31 7.46 7.52
C PHE A 98 2.82 7.61 6.09
N ARG A 99 3.43 6.57 5.51
CA ARG A 99 4.14 6.64 4.22
C ARG A 99 3.29 7.24 3.11
N ILE A 100 1.99 6.95 3.12
CA ILE A 100 1.04 7.40 2.11
C ILE A 100 0.76 8.92 2.14
N TRP A 101 1.30 9.64 3.13
CA TRP A 101 1.19 11.11 3.24
C TRP A 101 2.53 11.81 3.51
N ILE A 102 3.62 11.08 3.78
CA ILE A 102 4.94 11.64 4.08
C ILE A 102 6.05 10.62 3.80
N GLY A 103 7.13 11.07 3.19
CA GLY A 103 8.32 10.27 2.93
C GLY A 103 8.86 10.44 1.51
N HIS A 104 8.00 10.63 0.51
CA HIS A 104 8.47 10.93 -0.84
C HIS A 104 8.98 12.35 -0.96
N PRO A 105 9.88 12.62 -1.94
CA PRO A 105 10.34 13.98 -2.20
C PRO A 105 9.20 14.98 -2.45
N GLU A 106 8.13 14.55 -3.13
CA GLU A 106 6.95 15.39 -3.39
C GLU A 106 6.16 15.67 -2.10
N ASP A 107 5.90 14.64 -1.28
CA ASP A 107 5.20 14.80 0.01
C ASP A 107 5.96 15.77 0.93
N ASN A 108 7.27 15.56 1.04
CA ASN A 108 8.13 16.35 1.91
C ASN A 108 8.17 17.81 1.44
N ALA A 109 8.25 18.04 0.13
CA ALA A 109 8.18 19.38 -0.44
C ALA A 109 6.83 20.08 -0.17
N ALA A 110 5.72 19.34 -0.24
CA ALA A 110 4.40 19.87 0.09
C ALA A 110 4.31 20.28 1.58
N TRP A 111 4.77 19.41 2.49
CA TRP A 111 4.82 19.70 3.93
C TRP A 111 5.73 20.87 4.26
N ASP A 112 6.89 20.97 3.63
CA ASP A 112 7.84 22.08 3.82
C ASP A 112 7.23 23.43 3.41
N LEU A 113 6.55 23.46 2.26
CA LEU A 113 5.85 24.66 1.80
C LEU A 113 4.72 25.05 2.75
N LEU A 114 3.84 24.11 3.11
CA LEU A 114 2.73 24.35 4.04
C LEU A 114 3.23 24.86 5.41
N SER A 115 4.23 24.19 5.98
CA SER A 115 4.85 24.58 7.25
C SER A 115 5.41 26.00 7.19
N ARG A 116 6.11 26.34 6.09
CA ARG A 116 6.64 27.69 5.89
C ARG A 116 5.54 28.74 5.83
N VAL A 117 4.50 28.54 5.02
CA VAL A 117 3.40 29.50 4.87
C VAL A 117 2.66 29.70 6.20
N ARG A 118 2.41 28.62 6.94
CA ARG A 118 1.79 28.68 8.27
C ARG A 118 2.65 29.48 9.26
N ASN A 119 3.97 29.29 9.24
CA ASN A 119 4.91 30.03 10.07
C ASN A 119 4.94 31.52 9.70
N ASP A 120 4.92 31.84 8.42
CA ASP A 120 4.88 33.22 7.92
C ASP A 120 3.59 33.93 8.34
N LEU A 121 2.43 33.27 8.22
CA LEU A 121 1.15 33.79 8.72
C LEU A 121 1.23 34.08 10.22
N THR A 122 1.71 33.12 11.02
CA THR A 122 1.84 33.29 12.48
C THR A 122 2.79 34.43 12.84
N ALA A 123 3.89 34.58 12.10
CA ALA A 123 4.86 35.66 12.31
C ALA A 123 4.28 37.03 11.92
N PHE A 124 3.50 37.09 10.84
CA PHE A 124 2.81 38.30 10.39
C PHE A 124 1.78 38.76 11.42
N GLU A 125 0.94 37.85 11.93
CA GLU A 125 -0.05 38.16 12.97
C GLU A 125 0.57 38.75 14.24
N LYS A 126 1.75 38.25 14.65
CA LYS A 126 2.47 38.77 15.81
C LYS A 126 2.99 40.20 15.58
N LYS A 127 3.40 40.52 14.36
CA LYS A 127 3.90 41.85 13.98
C LYS A 127 2.77 42.85 13.72
N HIS A 128 1.62 42.35 13.27
CA HIS A 128 0.46 43.14 12.86
C HIS A 128 -0.79 42.69 13.64
N PRO A 129 -0.85 42.94 14.96
CA PRO A 129 -2.02 42.58 15.76
C PRO A 129 -3.31 43.27 15.29
N GLU A 130 -3.19 44.39 14.58
CA GLU A 130 -4.26 45.21 14.01
C GLU A 130 -4.92 44.63 12.76
N ILE A 131 -4.43 43.52 12.20
CA ILE A 131 -5.03 42.95 10.98
C ILE A 131 -6.53 42.71 11.17
N PRO A 132 -7.36 43.03 10.16
CA PRO A 132 -8.80 42.80 10.26
C PRO A 132 -9.10 41.34 10.60
N PRO A 133 -9.95 41.05 11.61
CA PRO A 133 -10.27 39.68 12.02
C PRO A 133 -10.79 38.81 10.87
N GLU A 134 -11.48 39.41 9.91
CA GLU A 134 -11.98 38.73 8.72
C GLU A 134 -10.85 38.26 7.80
N VAL A 135 -9.88 39.11 7.50
CA VAL A 135 -8.69 38.76 6.69
C VAL A 135 -7.90 37.65 7.38
N ARG A 136 -7.74 37.76 8.70
CA ARG A 136 -7.10 36.73 9.53
C ARG A 136 -7.79 35.38 9.39
N SER A 137 -9.11 35.37 9.56
CA SER A 137 -9.93 34.16 9.45
C SER A 137 -9.83 33.53 8.06
N GLN A 138 -9.88 34.35 7.00
CA GLN A 138 -9.75 33.89 5.62
C GLN A 138 -8.36 33.30 5.33
N ALA A 139 -7.28 33.90 5.85
CA ALA A 139 -5.92 33.38 5.68
C ALA A 139 -5.75 32.03 6.39
N TRP A 140 -6.21 31.90 7.63
CA TRP A 140 -6.20 30.61 8.35
C TRP A 140 -7.07 29.57 7.67
N ARG A 141 -8.21 29.96 7.08
CA ARG A 141 -9.04 29.04 6.30
C ARG A 141 -8.28 28.44 5.12
N GLN A 142 -7.41 29.20 4.45
CA GLN A 142 -6.56 28.64 3.39
C GLN A 142 -5.57 27.61 3.93
N ILE A 143 -4.98 27.86 5.12
CA ILE A 143 -4.12 26.88 5.80
C ILE A 143 -4.91 25.62 6.14
N TYR A 144 -6.10 25.74 6.73
CA TYR A 144 -6.91 24.56 7.09
C TYR A 144 -7.36 23.75 5.87
N ILE A 145 -7.62 24.41 4.74
CA ILE A 145 -7.85 23.70 3.47
C ILE A 145 -6.59 22.95 3.05
N ALA A 146 -5.43 23.61 3.07
CA ALA A 146 -4.15 23.01 2.70
C ALA A 146 -3.65 21.92 3.68
N GLU A 147 -4.17 21.88 4.90
CA GLU A 147 -3.91 20.81 5.89
C GLU A 147 -4.76 19.55 5.66
N GLY A 148 -5.66 19.54 4.66
CA GLY A 148 -6.38 18.33 4.24
C GLY A 148 -5.41 17.25 3.77
N SER A 149 -5.51 16.04 4.35
CA SER A 149 -4.58 14.93 4.03
C SER A 149 -4.66 14.49 2.57
N ASP A 150 -5.77 14.75 1.87
CA ASP A 150 -5.94 14.47 0.45
C ASP A 150 -4.84 15.10 -0.41
N TRP A 151 -4.30 16.26 -0.05
CA TRP A 151 -3.23 16.87 -0.84
C TRP A 151 -1.99 15.98 -0.86
N CYS A 152 -1.53 15.52 0.30
CA CYS A 152 -0.38 14.64 0.42
C CYS A 152 -0.69 13.18 0.05
N TRP A 153 -1.97 12.81 -0.12
CA TRP A 153 -2.35 11.52 -0.69
C TRP A 153 -2.02 11.42 -2.18
N TRP A 154 -2.10 12.54 -2.91
CA TRP A 154 -1.87 12.62 -4.37
C TRP A 154 -0.43 12.96 -4.75
N TYR A 155 0.47 13.13 -3.78
CA TYR A 155 1.90 13.27 -4.04
C TYR A 155 2.59 11.90 -3.90
N GLY A 156 3.75 11.77 -4.54
CA GLY A 156 4.53 10.53 -4.50
C GLY A 156 4.13 9.52 -5.59
N ASP A 157 4.54 8.27 -5.35
CA ASP A 157 4.48 7.22 -6.37
C ASP A 157 3.21 6.37 -6.26
N GLU A 158 2.57 6.38 -5.09
CA GLU A 158 1.44 5.52 -4.76
C GLU A 158 0.16 5.90 -5.48
N HIS A 159 -0.04 7.19 -5.78
CA HIS A 159 -1.27 7.70 -6.40
C HIS A 159 -0.98 8.68 -7.52
N ARG A 160 -0.50 8.18 -8.66
CA ARG A 160 -0.38 8.96 -9.90
C ARG A 160 -1.60 8.77 -10.80
N GLY A 161 -2.13 9.88 -11.28
CA GLY A 161 -3.30 9.95 -12.16
C GLY A 161 -3.31 11.20 -13.03
N ALA A 162 -4.34 11.33 -13.87
CA ALA A 162 -4.42 12.42 -14.86
C ALA A 162 -4.53 13.83 -14.24
N TYR A 163 -4.93 13.92 -12.97
CA TYR A 163 -5.25 15.19 -12.31
C TYR A 163 -4.21 15.66 -11.29
N ASN A 164 -3.10 14.94 -11.08
CA ASN A 164 -2.10 15.30 -10.06
C ASN A 164 -1.54 16.71 -10.25
N ALA A 165 -1.28 17.12 -11.50
CA ALA A 165 -0.82 18.48 -11.80
C ALA A 165 -1.88 19.55 -11.44
N GLU A 166 -3.16 19.20 -11.53
CA GLU A 166 -4.25 20.10 -11.14
C GLU A 166 -4.38 20.17 -9.62
N PHE A 167 -4.32 19.03 -8.92
CA PHE A 167 -4.27 18.98 -7.45
C PHE A 167 -3.09 19.79 -6.90
N ASP A 168 -1.89 19.61 -7.46
CA ASP A 168 -0.70 20.40 -7.09
C ASP A 168 -0.92 21.90 -7.26
N ARG A 169 -1.48 22.30 -8.40
CA ARG A 169 -1.78 23.71 -8.67
C ARG A 169 -2.79 24.29 -7.68
N ILE A 170 -3.82 23.55 -7.32
CA ILE A 170 -4.85 24.02 -6.38
C ILE A 170 -4.27 24.11 -4.97
N PHE A 171 -3.52 23.09 -4.52
CA PHE A 171 -2.81 23.11 -3.25
C PHE A 171 -1.93 24.36 -3.11
N ARG A 172 -1.04 24.59 -4.10
CA ARG A 172 -0.16 25.77 -4.09
C ARG A 172 -0.94 27.09 -4.18
N ARG A 173 -2.09 27.12 -4.88
CA ARG A 173 -2.96 28.31 -4.91
C ARG A 173 -3.50 28.67 -3.52
N HIS A 174 -3.87 27.69 -2.69
CA HIS A 174 -4.26 27.96 -1.30
C HIS A 174 -3.12 28.58 -0.50
N LEU A 175 -1.90 28.07 -0.67
CA LEU A 175 -0.71 28.63 -0.03
C LEU A 175 -0.41 30.07 -0.49
N MET A 176 -0.51 30.33 -1.80
CA MET A 176 -0.32 31.69 -2.36
C MET A 176 -1.39 32.66 -1.85
N ALA A 177 -2.64 32.21 -1.74
CA ALA A 177 -3.76 33.03 -1.28
C ALA A 177 -3.56 33.57 0.14
N VAL A 178 -2.81 32.85 1.00
CA VAL A 178 -2.43 33.37 2.33
C VAL A 178 -1.64 34.67 2.19
N TYR A 179 -0.59 34.71 1.37
CA TYR A 179 0.21 35.92 1.16
C TYR A 179 -0.60 37.04 0.51
N GLU A 180 -1.42 36.71 -0.49
CA GLU A 180 -2.29 37.67 -1.18
C GLU A 180 -3.28 38.34 -0.21
N LEU A 181 -3.90 37.56 0.68
CA LEU A 181 -4.83 38.07 1.71
C LEU A 181 -4.13 38.98 2.72
N LEU A 182 -2.88 38.67 3.08
CA LEU A 182 -2.08 39.48 4.00
C LEU A 182 -1.41 40.69 3.32
N GLY A 183 -1.53 40.83 1.99
CA GLY A 183 -0.84 41.88 1.23
C GLY A 183 0.68 41.71 1.19
N MET A 184 1.17 40.47 1.34
CA MET A 184 2.58 40.12 1.27
C MET A 184 2.97 39.69 -0.15
N ASP A 185 4.25 39.85 -0.48
CA ASP A 185 4.79 39.30 -1.73
C ASP A 185 4.76 37.77 -1.68
N VAL A 186 4.24 37.15 -2.73
CA VAL A 186 4.16 35.69 -2.86
C VAL A 186 5.55 35.11 -3.16
N PRO A 187 6.07 34.17 -2.35
CA PRO A 187 7.34 33.52 -2.63
C PRO A 187 7.35 32.80 -3.99
N ALA A 188 8.41 33.01 -4.79
CA ALA A 188 8.52 32.44 -6.13
C ALA A 188 8.51 30.90 -6.16
N GLU A 189 8.93 30.26 -5.07
CA GLU A 189 8.90 28.80 -4.90
C GLU A 189 7.48 28.22 -5.01
N LEU A 190 6.44 28.93 -4.56
CA LEU A 190 5.04 28.48 -4.67
C LEU A 190 4.52 28.45 -6.11
N SER A 191 5.22 29.13 -7.04
CA SER A 191 4.89 29.06 -8.47
C SER A 191 5.49 27.84 -9.15
N ARG A 192 6.43 27.13 -8.51
CA ARG A 192 7.04 25.90 -9.03
C ARG A 192 6.15 24.72 -8.68
N PRO A 193 5.79 23.85 -9.64
CA PRO A 193 5.09 22.60 -9.34
C PRO A 193 5.89 21.76 -8.34
N ILE A 194 5.19 21.16 -7.38
CA ILE A 194 5.77 20.15 -6.49
C ILE A 194 5.84 18.82 -7.26
N HIS A 195 4.78 18.51 -8.01
CA HIS A 195 4.72 17.32 -8.81
C HIS A 195 5.76 17.37 -9.95
N GLY A 196 6.69 16.40 -9.94
CA GLY A 196 7.86 16.37 -10.82
C GLY A 196 7.59 15.88 -12.24
N GLY A 197 6.35 15.50 -12.56
CA GLY A 197 5.99 14.96 -13.87
C GLY A 197 6.76 13.69 -14.24
N GLY A 198 7.26 12.95 -13.25
CA GLY A 198 8.00 11.71 -13.46
C GLY A 198 7.17 10.68 -14.22
N ALA A 199 7.83 9.83 -14.99
CA ALA A 199 7.19 8.65 -15.60
C ALA A 199 6.46 7.83 -14.52
N GLU A 200 5.31 7.23 -14.89
CA GLU A 200 4.53 6.35 -14.00
C GLU A 200 5.45 5.44 -13.19
N SER A 201 5.32 5.48 -11.86
CA SER A 201 6.04 4.52 -11.02
C SER A 201 5.33 3.19 -11.12
N PHE A 202 5.99 2.21 -11.73
CA PHE A 202 5.49 0.84 -11.79
C PHE A 202 5.86 0.05 -10.54
N THR A 203 6.50 0.67 -9.54
CA THR A 203 7.09 -0.01 -8.39
C THR A 203 6.59 0.58 -7.08
N LEU A 204 6.01 -0.26 -6.22
CA LEU A 204 5.79 0.00 -4.81
C LEU A 204 6.90 -0.68 -4.00
N GLN A 205 7.44 0.02 -3.00
CA GLN A 205 8.47 -0.54 -2.12
C GLN A 205 7.85 -1.26 -0.91
N PRO A 206 8.50 -2.29 -0.34
CA PRO A 206 8.01 -2.96 0.86
C PRO A 206 7.95 -1.99 2.04
N VAL A 207 6.93 -2.14 2.87
CA VAL A 207 6.65 -1.23 3.99
C VAL A 207 6.70 -1.89 5.36
N ASP A 208 6.82 -3.23 5.41
CA ASP A 208 6.99 -4.01 6.63
C ASP A 208 7.88 -5.25 6.40
N LEU A 209 8.33 -5.87 7.49
CA LEU A 209 8.91 -7.20 7.46
C LEU A 209 7.81 -8.25 7.26
N LEU A 210 8.04 -9.15 6.31
CA LEU A 210 7.08 -10.16 5.92
C LEU A 210 7.74 -11.53 5.90
N THR A 211 7.18 -12.48 6.64
CA THR A 211 7.57 -13.89 6.59
C THR A 211 6.50 -14.67 5.84
N VAL A 212 6.82 -15.09 4.62
CA VAL A 212 5.90 -15.81 3.73
C VAL A 212 6.14 -17.31 3.81
N GLN A 213 5.06 -18.09 3.76
CA GLN A 213 5.15 -19.52 3.59
C GLN A 213 5.28 -19.85 2.10
N ILE A 214 6.39 -20.44 1.69
CA ILE A 214 6.61 -20.83 0.29
C ILE A 214 5.81 -22.11 0.01
N ASP A 215 4.62 -21.95 -0.56
CA ASP A 215 3.74 -23.07 -0.94
C ASP A 215 3.13 -22.94 -2.34
N GLY A 216 3.44 -21.84 -3.05
CA GLY A 216 2.99 -21.57 -4.40
C GLY A 216 1.54 -21.09 -4.45
N ARG A 217 0.95 -20.66 -3.33
CA ARG A 217 -0.42 -20.15 -3.23
C ARG A 217 -0.45 -18.91 -2.35
N VAL A 218 -1.47 -18.08 -2.55
CA VAL A 218 -1.83 -17.05 -1.58
C VAL A 218 -2.75 -17.71 -0.55
N THR A 219 -2.14 -18.26 0.50
CA THR A 219 -2.82 -19.07 1.52
C THR A 219 -3.76 -18.23 2.39
N HIS A 220 -3.45 -16.94 2.59
CA HIS A 220 -4.40 -16.00 3.18
C HIS A 220 -4.27 -14.59 2.62
N PHE A 221 -5.37 -13.83 2.69
CA PHE A 221 -5.50 -12.49 2.09
C PHE A 221 -4.35 -11.53 2.46
N TYR A 222 -3.85 -11.59 3.70
CA TYR A 222 -2.79 -10.70 4.20
C TYR A 222 -1.36 -11.21 4.00
N GLU A 223 -1.16 -12.34 3.33
CA GLU A 223 0.15 -13.01 3.27
C GLU A 223 1.23 -12.17 2.61
N TRP A 224 0.85 -11.38 1.61
CA TRP A 224 1.73 -10.45 0.90
C TRP A 224 1.39 -8.99 1.22
N SER A 225 0.62 -8.73 2.28
CA SER A 225 0.23 -7.37 2.68
C SER A 225 1.44 -6.61 3.20
N GLY A 226 1.79 -5.50 2.54
CA GLY A 226 2.98 -4.70 2.87
C GLY A 226 4.24 -5.08 2.07
N ALA A 227 4.14 -6.04 1.15
CA ALA A 227 5.19 -6.32 0.17
C ALA A 227 5.32 -5.17 -0.84
N GLY A 228 6.52 -5.03 -1.40
CA GLY A 228 6.73 -4.27 -2.62
C GLY A 228 6.10 -4.97 -3.82
N PHE A 229 5.80 -4.21 -4.86
CA PHE A 229 5.10 -4.69 -6.04
C PHE A 229 5.55 -3.96 -7.29
N PHE A 230 5.94 -4.70 -8.32
CA PHE A 230 6.19 -4.17 -9.66
C PHE A 230 5.05 -4.57 -10.60
N ASP A 231 4.39 -3.59 -11.20
CA ASP A 231 3.26 -3.76 -12.11
C ASP A 231 3.75 -3.95 -13.56
N CYS A 232 3.92 -5.20 -13.97
CA CYS A 232 4.33 -5.56 -15.33
C CYS A 232 3.32 -5.08 -16.39
N VAL A 233 2.02 -5.05 -16.05
CA VAL A 233 0.96 -4.67 -17.00
C VAL A 233 1.05 -3.20 -17.35
N LYS A 234 1.30 -2.33 -16.36
CA LYS A 234 1.51 -0.90 -16.60
C LYS A 234 2.88 -0.63 -17.24
N ALA A 235 3.92 -1.34 -16.81
CA ALA A 235 5.27 -1.15 -17.32
C ALA A 235 5.42 -1.50 -18.82
N GLY A 236 4.69 -2.50 -19.33
CA GLY A 236 4.78 -2.97 -20.72
C GLY A 236 4.17 -2.05 -21.78
N GLY A 237 3.48 -0.97 -21.41
CA GLY A 237 2.87 -0.03 -22.35
C GLY A 237 1.76 -0.62 -23.25
N ALA A 238 1.17 0.22 -24.10
CA ALA A 238 0.00 -0.15 -24.92
C ALA A 238 0.34 -1.01 -26.16
N MET A 239 1.60 -1.02 -26.63
CA MET A 239 2.01 -1.73 -27.86
C MET A 239 2.39 -3.20 -27.62
N HIS A 240 2.71 -3.62 -26.39
CA HIS A 240 3.24 -4.97 -26.10
C HIS A 240 2.26 -5.92 -25.39
N ARG A 241 0.97 -5.59 -25.28
CA ARG A 241 -0.05 -6.40 -24.57
C ARG A 241 -0.30 -7.83 -25.09
N VAL A 242 0.38 -8.26 -26.16
CA VAL A 242 0.02 -9.49 -26.88
C VAL A 242 0.80 -10.74 -26.41
N ASP A 243 1.99 -10.59 -25.79
CA ASP A 243 2.86 -11.74 -25.47
C ASP A 243 3.40 -11.82 -24.02
N HIS A 244 3.00 -10.91 -23.11
CA HIS A 244 3.46 -10.94 -21.71
C HIS A 244 2.80 -12.05 -20.89
N ARG A 245 3.59 -12.75 -20.06
CA ARG A 245 3.11 -13.84 -19.21
C ARG A 245 3.00 -13.42 -17.76
N LEU A 246 3.86 -12.51 -17.32
CA LEU A 246 3.87 -11.94 -15.98
C LEU A 246 2.92 -10.72 -15.89
N THR A 247 2.13 -10.66 -14.82
CA THR A 247 1.29 -9.50 -14.50
C THR A 247 1.88 -8.65 -13.38
N GLY A 248 2.69 -9.24 -12.51
CA GLY A 248 3.42 -8.46 -11.52
C GLY A 248 4.41 -9.28 -10.70
N ILE A 249 5.33 -8.56 -10.07
CA ILE A 249 6.41 -9.12 -9.25
C ILE A 249 6.26 -8.54 -7.85
N HIS A 250 5.92 -9.37 -6.88
CA HIS A 250 5.93 -8.98 -5.48
C HIS A 250 7.28 -9.31 -4.86
N PHE A 251 7.75 -8.47 -3.96
CA PHE A 251 9.00 -8.69 -3.24
C PHE A 251 8.87 -8.18 -1.81
N ALA A 252 9.39 -8.95 -0.85
CA ALA A 252 9.35 -8.61 0.56
C ALA A 252 10.55 -9.24 1.27
N TYR A 253 10.79 -8.90 2.54
CA TYR A 253 11.89 -9.50 3.28
C TYR A 253 11.53 -9.65 4.75
N ASP A 254 12.08 -10.67 5.41
CA ASP A 254 12.16 -10.76 6.87
C ASP A 254 13.62 -10.73 7.31
N HIS A 255 13.93 -10.98 8.58
CA HIS A 255 15.30 -10.96 9.08
C HIS A 255 16.28 -11.96 8.44
N ASN A 256 15.79 -12.96 7.72
CA ASN A 256 16.58 -14.07 7.21
C ASN A 256 16.50 -14.21 5.69
N ARG A 257 15.39 -13.81 5.08
CA ARG A 257 15.07 -14.11 3.68
C ARG A 257 14.54 -12.90 2.93
N LEU A 258 14.84 -12.88 1.64
CA LEU A 258 14.16 -12.09 0.61
C LEU A 258 13.13 -13.01 -0.06
N TYR A 259 11.88 -12.61 -0.08
CA TYR A 259 10.77 -13.30 -0.70
C TYR A 259 10.43 -12.63 -2.02
N ILE A 260 10.20 -13.43 -3.06
CA ILE A 260 9.82 -12.98 -4.39
C ILE A 260 8.63 -13.82 -4.83
N ARG A 261 7.59 -13.16 -5.32
CA ARG A 261 6.41 -13.81 -5.89
C ARG A 261 6.16 -13.28 -7.29
N LEU A 262 5.88 -14.20 -8.19
CA LEU A 262 5.58 -13.91 -9.59
C LEU A 262 4.12 -14.26 -9.88
N ASP A 263 3.37 -13.26 -10.31
CA ASP A 263 1.99 -13.41 -10.74
C ASP A 263 1.93 -13.52 -12.27
N PHE A 264 1.11 -14.45 -12.76
CA PHE A 264 0.97 -14.73 -14.18
C PHE A 264 -0.43 -14.37 -14.69
N VAL A 265 -0.53 -14.03 -15.98
CA VAL A 265 -1.80 -13.65 -16.64
C VAL A 265 -2.86 -14.75 -16.57
N SER A 266 -2.44 -16.01 -16.48
CA SER A 266 -3.34 -17.15 -16.45
C SER A 266 -2.65 -18.40 -15.89
N ARG A 267 -3.45 -19.35 -15.42
CA ARG A 267 -2.98 -20.70 -15.05
C ARG A 267 -2.26 -21.41 -16.19
N HIS A 268 -2.69 -21.19 -17.44
CA HIS A 268 -2.03 -21.77 -18.61
C HIS A 268 -0.58 -21.27 -18.76
N SER A 269 -0.33 -19.99 -18.44
CA SER A 269 1.03 -19.43 -18.45
C SER A 269 1.95 -20.11 -17.43
N ILE A 270 1.42 -20.51 -16.28
CA ILE A 270 2.15 -21.25 -15.24
C ILE A 270 2.39 -22.71 -15.68
N GLU A 271 1.39 -23.35 -16.31
CA GLU A 271 1.54 -24.72 -16.82
C GLU A 271 2.65 -24.83 -17.88
N LEU A 272 2.89 -23.77 -18.65
CA LEU A 272 3.96 -23.71 -19.64
C LEU A 272 5.36 -23.65 -19.02
N LEU A 273 5.50 -23.36 -17.72
CA LEU A 273 6.78 -23.35 -17.01
C LEU A 273 7.49 -24.71 -17.01
N GLN A 274 6.77 -25.81 -17.26
CA GLN A 274 7.36 -27.14 -17.41
C GLN A 274 8.33 -27.26 -18.60
N ALA A 275 8.24 -26.34 -19.56
CA ALA A 275 9.11 -26.27 -20.74
C ALA A 275 9.91 -24.96 -20.79
N MET A 276 9.87 -24.15 -19.73
CA MET A 276 10.53 -22.85 -19.67
C MET A 276 11.52 -22.80 -18.51
N ARG A 277 12.31 -21.73 -18.51
CA ARG A 277 13.26 -21.41 -17.47
C ARG A 277 13.00 -19.99 -16.95
N ILE A 278 12.81 -19.88 -15.64
CA ILE A 278 12.74 -18.61 -14.92
C ILE A 278 14.13 -18.30 -14.38
N VAL A 279 14.64 -17.10 -14.65
CA VAL A 279 15.88 -16.59 -14.08
C VAL A 279 15.57 -15.35 -13.28
N ILE A 280 15.87 -15.36 -11.98
CA ILE A 280 15.77 -14.19 -11.12
C ILE A 280 17.18 -13.67 -10.85
N GLY A 281 17.47 -12.51 -11.41
CA GLY A 281 18.71 -11.77 -11.21
C GLY A 281 18.67 -10.91 -9.95
N LEU A 282 19.69 -11.07 -9.10
CA LEU A 282 19.90 -10.28 -7.90
C LEU A 282 21.25 -9.57 -8.03
N THR A 283 21.18 -8.30 -8.44
CA THR A 283 22.35 -7.48 -8.73
C THR A 283 22.83 -6.80 -7.46
N THR A 284 24.02 -7.22 -7.00
CA THR A 284 24.79 -6.59 -5.92
C THR A 284 26.25 -6.46 -6.40
N GLU A 285 27.22 -6.15 -5.52
CA GLU A 285 28.65 -6.23 -5.86
C GLU A 285 29.06 -7.62 -6.40
N THR A 286 28.39 -8.68 -5.92
CA THR A 286 28.56 -10.04 -6.44
C THR A 286 27.20 -10.57 -6.89
N PRO A 287 26.87 -10.47 -8.18
CA PRO A 287 25.57 -10.90 -8.69
C PRO A 287 25.23 -12.34 -8.33
N ARG A 288 23.96 -12.56 -7.97
CA ARG A 288 23.40 -13.88 -7.72
C ARG A 288 22.26 -14.14 -8.70
N LEU A 289 22.07 -15.41 -9.00
CA LEU A 289 21.00 -15.89 -9.85
C LEU A 289 20.25 -16.98 -9.09
N VAL A 290 18.93 -16.97 -9.24
CA VAL A 290 18.06 -18.10 -8.93
C VAL A 290 17.53 -18.60 -10.26
N GLU A 291 17.76 -19.86 -10.57
CA GLU A 291 17.30 -20.47 -11.81
C GLU A 291 16.31 -21.60 -11.49
N LEU A 292 15.11 -21.50 -12.05
CA LEU A 292 14.06 -22.50 -11.97
C LEU A 292 13.76 -23.00 -13.39
N ALA A 293 14.12 -24.25 -13.70
CA ALA A 293 13.91 -24.84 -15.02
C ALA A 293 12.98 -26.05 -14.94
N ASN A 294 12.10 -26.17 -15.92
CA ASN A 294 11.19 -27.31 -16.09
C ASN A 294 10.34 -27.61 -14.85
N VAL A 295 9.83 -26.55 -14.21
CA VAL A 295 9.04 -26.67 -12.97
C VAL A 295 7.56 -26.86 -13.29
N ALA A 296 6.96 -27.91 -12.74
CA ALA A 296 5.53 -28.21 -12.92
C ALA A 296 4.67 -27.56 -11.82
N VAL A 297 3.39 -27.32 -12.12
CA VAL A 297 2.41 -26.87 -11.12
C VAL A 297 2.31 -27.89 -9.99
N GLY A 298 2.42 -27.43 -8.74
CA GLY A 298 2.47 -28.24 -7.53
C GLY A 298 3.89 -28.70 -7.13
N ALA A 299 4.92 -28.35 -7.92
CA ALA A 299 6.29 -28.65 -7.56
C ALA A 299 6.82 -27.67 -6.49
N GLN A 300 7.71 -28.18 -5.66
CA GLN A 300 8.47 -27.42 -4.67
C GLN A 300 9.90 -27.93 -4.67
N GLY A 301 10.84 -27.07 -4.30
CA GLY A 301 12.24 -27.44 -4.22
C GLY A 301 13.06 -26.47 -3.40
N GLU A 302 14.28 -26.88 -3.11
CA GLU A 302 15.24 -26.04 -2.41
C GLU A 302 16.66 -26.29 -2.95
N GLU A 303 17.46 -25.24 -2.93
CA GLU A 303 18.91 -25.33 -2.99
C GLU A 303 19.46 -24.92 -1.61
N PRO A 304 19.90 -25.89 -0.78
CA PRO A 304 20.26 -25.65 0.61
C PRO A 304 21.25 -24.50 0.81
N GLY A 305 20.88 -23.56 1.69
CA GLY A 305 21.69 -22.38 2.00
C GLY A 305 21.61 -21.25 0.97
N LYS A 306 20.84 -21.42 -0.11
CA LYS A 306 20.64 -20.38 -1.13
C LYS A 306 19.18 -19.94 -1.24
N TYR A 307 18.29 -20.83 -1.65
CA TYR A 307 16.88 -20.49 -1.86
C TYR A 307 15.95 -21.70 -1.80
N ALA A 308 14.69 -21.45 -1.49
CA ALA A 308 13.58 -22.41 -1.61
C ALA A 308 12.53 -21.83 -2.55
N TRP A 309 11.76 -22.68 -3.23
CA TRP A 309 10.75 -22.27 -4.18
C TRP A 309 9.55 -23.22 -4.21
N ALA A 310 8.40 -22.69 -4.60
CA ALA A 310 7.19 -23.46 -4.84
C ALA A 310 6.41 -22.87 -6.02
N VAL A 311 5.72 -23.76 -6.74
CA VAL A 311 4.87 -23.42 -7.87
C VAL A 311 3.49 -23.98 -7.62
N GLY A 312 2.47 -23.13 -7.65
CA GLY A 312 1.07 -23.51 -7.52
C GLY A 312 0.20 -22.63 -8.40
N ASP A 313 -0.63 -21.80 -7.79
CA ASP A 313 -1.38 -20.74 -8.48
C ASP A 313 -0.51 -19.51 -8.74
N ILE A 314 0.66 -19.42 -8.09
CA ILE A 314 1.72 -18.43 -8.25
C ILE A 314 3.09 -19.13 -8.18
N VAL A 315 4.16 -18.42 -8.55
CA VAL A 315 5.54 -18.87 -8.28
C VAL A 315 6.09 -18.07 -7.11
N GLU A 316 6.61 -18.75 -6.10
CA GLU A 316 7.21 -18.13 -4.93
C GLU A 316 8.65 -18.61 -4.74
N VAL A 317 9.52 -17.69 -4.35
CA VAL A 317 10.94 -17.95 -4.08
C VAL A 317 11.33 -17.24 -2.79
N ALA A 318 11.92 -17.98 -1.84
CA ALA A 318 12.58 -17.42 -0.67
C ALA A 318 14.09 -17.59 -0.82
N VAL A 319 14.82 -16.47 -0.90
CA VAL A 319 16.27 -16.43 -1.02
C VAL A 319 16.88 -16.07 0.32
N GLU A 320 17.84 -16.85 0.80
CA GLU A 320 18.54 -16.59 2.05
C GLU A 320 19.35 -15.29 1.94
N ARG A 321 19.16 -14.33 2.86
CA ARG A 321 19.87 -13.03 2.82
C ARG A 321 21.38 -13.20 2.78
N ARG A 322 21.92 -14.19 3.51
CA ARG A 322 23.36 -14.51 3.52
C ARG A 322 23.93 -14.93 2.16
N TYR A 323 23.07 -15.45 1.28
CA TYR A 323 23.46 -15.83 -0.08
C TYR A 323 23.60 -14.59 -0.98
N ILE A 324 22.74 -13.59 -0.76
CA ILE A 324 22.74 -12.30 -1.48
C ILE A 324 23.83 -11.37 -0.94
N TRP A 325 23.86 -11.21 0.39
CA TRP A 325 24.76 -10.30 1.11
C TRP A 325 25.53 -11.06 2.19
N PRO A 326 26.87 -11.05 2.19
CA PRO A 326 27.66 -11.60 3.29
C PRO A 326 27.35 -10.98 4.65
N ALA A 327 26.95 -9.70 4.67
CA ALA A 327 26.53 -8.96 5.86
C ALA A 327 25.02 -9.12 6.16
N GLU A 328 24.26 -9.81 5.32
CA GLU A 328 22.81 -10.04 5.43
C GLU A 328 21.91 -8.78 5.31
N TYR A 329 22.44 -7.68 4.78
CA TYR A 329 21.70 -6.44 4.47
C TYR A 329 22.38 -5.67 3.32
N GLY A 330 21.66 -4.72 2.73
CA GLY A 330 22.17 -3.80 1.72
C GLY A 330 21.22 -3.63 0.53
N SER A 331 21.71 -2.91 -0.49
CA SER A 331 20.99 -2.72 -1.74
C SER A 331 21.04 -3.97 -2.63
N VAL A 332 19.97 -4.19 -3.38
CA VAL A 332 19.90 -5.18 -4.46
C VAL A 332 19.02 -4.66 -5.59
N GLY A 333 19.46 -4.88 -6.83
CA GLY A 333 18.61 -4.74 -8.01
C GLY A 333 17.96 -6.08 -8.35
N LEU A 334 16.63 -6.13 -8.41
CA LEU A 334 15.86 -7.31 -8.80
C LEU A 334 15.49 -7.26 -10.28
N HIS A 335 15.67 -8.39 -10.96
CA HIS A 335 15.32 -8.60 -12.35
C HIS A 335 14.79 -10.02 -12.56
N VAL A 336 13.83 -10.19 -13.47
CA VAL A 336 13.19 -11.47 -13.74
C VAL A 336 13.12 -11.71 -15.24
N GLU A 337 13.62 -12.84 -15.70
CA GLU A 337 13.57 -13.26 -17.10
C GLU A 337 12.87 -14.61 -17.25
N LEU A 338 12.14 -14.76 -18.35
CA LEU A 338 11.55 -16.02 -18.79
C LEU A 338 12.17 -16.44 -20.11
N TYR A 339 12.62 -17.69 -20.19
CA TYR A 339 13.21 -18.29 -21.38
C TYR A 339 12.44 -19.52 -21.85
N ASP A 340 12.37 -19.71 -23.17
CA ASP A 340 12.03 -20.99 -23.83
C ASP A 340 13.28 -21.50 -24.56
N GLY A 341 13.90 -22.54 -23.98
CA GLY A 341 15.26 -22.94 -24.35
C GLY A 341 16.26 -21.79 -24.15
N ASP A 342 16.91 -21.38 -25.22
CA ASP A 342 17.87 -20.25 -25.25
C ASP A 342 17.20 -18.92 -25.64
N SER A 343 15.91 -18.91 -25.97
CA SER A 343 15.20 -17.71 -26.42
C SER A 343 14.59 -16.96 -25.23
N LEU A 344 14.98 -15.71 -25.04
CA LEU A 344 14.37 -14.81 -24.05
C LEU A 344 12.95 -14.44 -24.51
N LEU A 345 11.95 -14.80 -23.71
CA LEU A 345 10.54 -14.48 -23.96
C LEU A 345 10.15 -13.14 -23.33
N GLU A 346 10.58 -12.89 -22.10
CA GLU A 346 10.15 -11.76 -21.29
C GLU A 346 11.24 -11.39 -20.29
N SER A 347 11.42 -10.09 -20.05
CA SER A 347 12.40 -9.54 -19.11
C SER A 347 11.78 -8.37 -18.35
N TRP A 348 11.81 -8.41 -17.03
CA TRP A 348 11.26 -7.37 -16.17
C TRP A 348 12.24 -6.92 -15.09
N PRO A 349 12.43 -5.59 -14.92
CA PRO A 349 12.04 -4.54 -15.86
C PRO A 349 12.79 -4.67 -17.21
N GLU A 350 12.31 -4.01 -18.26
CA GLU A 350 13.05 -3.95 -19.55
C GLU A 350 14.30 -3.05 -19.48
N GLY A 351 14.37 -2.17 -18.48
CA GLY A 351 15.45 -1.22 -18.25
C GLY A 351 16.23 -1.52 -16.96
N ASP A 352 16.34 -0.52 -16.10
CA ASP A 352 17.04 -0.66 -14.83
C ASP A 352 16.35 -1.67 -13.90
N PRO A 353 17.11 -2.45 -13.11
CA PRO A 353 16.54 -3.43 -12.19
C PRO A 353 15.71 -2.74 -11.10
N ILE A 354 14.72 -3.44 -10.56
CA ILE A 354 13.88 -2.95 -9.46
C ILE A 354 14.79 -2.71 -8.25
N PRO A 355 15.00 -1.45 -7.81
CA PRO A 355 15.87 -1.19 -6.68
C PRO A 355 15.16 -1.58 -5.39
N LEU A 356 15.86 -2.29 -4.52
CA LEU A 356 15.40 -2.68 -3.20
C LEU A 356 16.51 -2.47 -2.17
N GLU A 357 16.19 -1.77 -1.09
CA GLU A 357 17.10 -1.61 0.05
C GLU A 357 16.64 -2.50 1.19
N VAL A 358 17.49 -3.43 1.61
CA VAL A 358 17.19 -4.35 2.72
C VAL A 358 17.94 -3.89 3.97
N PRO A 359 17.23 -3.51 5.06
CA PRO A 359 17.87 -2.97 6.26
C PRO A 359 18.56 -4.05 7.09
N GLU A 360 19.51 -3.61 7.93
CA GLU A 360 20.13 -4.42 8.98
C GLU A 360 19.08 -4.93 9.97
N ARG A 361 19.23 -6.17 10.45
CA ARG A 361 18.22 -6.89 11.26
C ARG A 361 17.60 -6.11 12.43
N ASN A 362 18.39 -5.27 13.10
CA ASN A 362 17.97 -4.53 14.30
C ASN A 362 17.79 -3.04 14.06
N LYS A 363 17.91 -2.57 12.81
CA LYS A 363 17.63 -1.19 12.47
C LYS A 363 16.11 -1.09 12.37
N GLU A 364 15.49 -0.37 13.30
CA GLU A 364 14.10 0.07 13.13
C GLU A 364 14.00 0.70 11.73
N MET A 365 12.97 0.34 10.96
CA MET A 365 12.71 0.93 9.64
C MET A 365 12.27 2.38 9.82
N PHE A 366 13.18 3.22 10.29
CA PHE A 366 13.10 4.65 10.15
C PHE A 366 13.61 4.98 8.76
N TRP A 367 12.73 5.69 8.06
CA TRP A 367 12.83 6.19 6.70
C TRP A 367 14.29 6.42 6.22
N PRO A 368 14.68 5.93 5.03
CA PRO A 368 15.91 6.39 4.41
C PRO A 368 15.84 7.93 4.24
N MET A 369 16.96 8.61 4.56
CA MET A 369 17.14 10.05 4.36
C MET A 369 17.20 10.43 2.89
#